data_AF-A0A091DBS4-F1
#
_entry.id   AF-A0A091DBS4-F1
#
_cell.length_a   1.000
_cell.length_b   1.000
_cell.length_c   1.000
_cell.angle_alpha   90.00
_cell.angle_beta   90.00
_cell.angle_gamma   90.00
#
_symmetry.space_group_name_H-M   'P 1'
#
loop_
_entity.id
_entity.type
_entity.pdbx_description
1 polymer ?
#
loop_
_entity_poly.entity_id
_entity_poly.type
_entity_poly.pdbx_seq_one_letter_code
_entity_poly.pdbx_strand_id
1 'polypeptide(L)'
;SVVSRANSIGSTSASSVPNTDDEDSDYQQESYKDRRRRAHTQAEQKRRDAIKRGYDDLQTIVPTCQQQDFSIGSQKLSKAIVLQKTIDYIQFLHKEKKKQEEEVSTLRKDVTALKIMKVNYEQIVKAHRDNPHEGKDQVSDQVKFNVFQGIMDSLFQSFNASISVASFQELSACVFSWIEEHCKPQTLRDIVLGVLHQLKNQLY
;
A
#
# COMPACT_ATOMS: atom_id res chain seq x y z
N SER A 1 -23.95 -20.51 -30.24
CA SER A 1 -23.86 -21.43 -31.39
C SER A 1 -23.24 -20.72 -32.57
N VAL A 2 -22.00 -21.06 -32.97
CA VAL A 2 -21.58 -21.38 -34.34
C VAL A 2 -20.21 -22.06 -34.21
N VAL A 3 -20.19 -23.37 -34.43
CA VAL A 3 -18.99 -24.20 -34.54
C VAL A 3 -18.62 -24.21 -36.02
N SER A 4 -17.40 -23.80 -36.37
CA SER A 4 -16.88 -23.98 -37.73
C SER A 4 -15.86 -25.11 -37.73
N ARG A 5 -16.33 -26.30 -38.11
CA ARG A 5 -15.51 -27.43 -38.56
C ARG A 5 -15.23 -27.25 -40.05
N ALA A 6 -13.99 -27.45 -40.47
CA ALA A 6 -13.63 -27.77 -41.86
C ALA A 6 -12.75 -29.02 -41.87
N ASN A 7 -12.99 -29.87 -42.86
CA ASN A 7 -12.58 -31.26 -42.97
C ASN A 7 -11.73 -31.42 -44.25
N SER A 8 -10.75 -32.34 -44.22
CA SER A 8 -10.30 -33.18 -45.36
C SER A 8 -9.44 -32.50 -46.47
N ILE A 9 -8.53 -33.10 -47.27
CA ILE A 9 -8.25 -34.48 -47.79
C ILE A 9 -6.77 -34.56 -48.30
N GLY A 10 -6.12 -35.73 -48.20
CA GLY A 10 -5.21 -36.32 -49.23
C GLY A 10 -3.73 -35.89 -49.26
N SER A 11 -2.72 -36.70 -49.61
CA SER A 11 -2.64 -38.07 -50.13
C SER A 11 -1.21 -38.62 -49.99
N THR A 12 -1.10 -39.94 -49.73
CA THR A 12 -0.12 -40.94 -50.21
C THR A 12 1.34 -40.58 -50.50
N SER A 13 2.26 -41.33 -49.89
CA SER A 13 3.35 -42.00 -50.62
C SER A 13 3.75 -43.28 -49.91
N ALA A 14 3.63 -44.38 -50.64
CA ALA A 14 4.06 -45.72 -50.26
C ALA A 14 5.58 -45.83 -50.37
N SER A 15 6.22 -46.51 -49.42
CA SER A 15 7.56 -47.04 -49.59
C SER A 15 7.60 -48.47 -49.09
N SER A 16 8.00 -49.33 -50.00
CA SER A 16 8.10 -50.79 -49.98
C SER A 16 9.05 -51.34 -48.93
N VAL A 17 8.62 -52.46 -48.34
CA VAL A 17 9.37 -53.34 -47.44
C VAL A 17 10.31 -54.24 -48.26
N PRO A 18 11.54 -54.51 -47.82
CA PRO A 18 12.22 -55.75 -48.15
C PRO A 18 12.09 -56.73 -46.98
N ASN A 19 11.55 -57.92 -47.28
CA ASN A 19 11.66 -59.10 -46.43
C ASN A 19 13.13 -59.43 -46.17
N THR A 20 13.46 -59.69 -44.92
CA THR A 20 14.60 -60.53 -44.52
C THR A 20 14.06 -61.55 -43.53
N ASP A 21 13.70 -62.72 -44.06
CA ASP A 21 13.69 -63.97 -43.32
C ASP A 21 15.15 -64.41 -43.17
N ASP A 22 15.59 -64.66 -41.94
CA ASP A 22 16.52 -65.76 -41.58
C ASP A 22 16.77 -65.75 -40.06
N GLU A 23 16.01 -66.65 -39.42
CA GLU A 23 16.25 -67.53 -38.27
C GLU A 23 17.14 -67.17 -37.04
N ASP A 24 16.54 -67.53 -35.90
CA ASP A 24 17.12 -68.13 -34.68
C ASP A 24 17.77 -67.22 -33.61
N SER A 25 16.99 -66.94 -32.54
CA SER A 25 17.45 -67.11 -31.14
C SER A 25 16.41 -66.57 -30.14
N ASP A 26 15.71 -67.46 -29.44
CA ASP A 26 15.20 -67.31 -28.06
C ASP A 26 14.45 -66.01 -27.66
N TYR A 27 13.65 -65.44 -28.56
CA TYR A 27 12.73 -64.38 -28.18
C TYR A 27 11.53 -64.98 -27.47
N GLN A 28 11.65 -65.17 -26.16
CA GLN A 28 10.52 -65.16 -25.24
C GLN A 28 9.60 -64.03 -25.66
N GLN A 29 8.50 -64.39 -26.33
CA GLN A 29 7.44 -63.48 -26.71
C GLN A 29 6.90 -62.92 -25.40
N GLU A 30 7.42 -61.75 -25.04
CA GLU A 30 7.08 -61.07 -23.81
C GLU A 30 5.57 -61.07 -23.70
N SER A 31 5.06 -61.75 -22.66
CA SER A 31 3.63 -61.95 -22.54
C SER A 31 2.97 -60.58 -22.65
N TYR A 32 1.86 -60.47 -23.37
CA TYR A 32 1.09 -59.21 -23.44
C TYR A 32 0.87 -58.59 -22.03
N LYS A 33 0.80 -59.45 -21.01
CA LYS A 33 0.76 -59.09 -19.59
C LYS A 33 2.01 -58.33 -19.11
N ASP A 34 3.22 -58.71 -19.53
CA ASP A 34 4.48 -58.05 -19.17
C ASP A 34 4.63 -56.69 -19.85
N ARG A 35 4.27 -56.60 -21.13
CA ARG A 35 4.24 -55.31 -21.85
C ARG A 35 3.28 -54.32 -21.18
N ARG A 36 2.09 -54.79 -20.80
CA ARG A 36 1.11 -53.99 -20.05
C ARG A 36 1.64 -53.58 -18.68
N ARG A 37 2.30 -54.48 -17.96
CA ARG A 37 2.92 -54.18 -16.65
C ARG A 37 3.97 -53.08 -16.77
N ARG A 38 4.87 -53.16 -17.76
CA ARG A 38 5.92 -52.16 -17.99
C ARG A 38 5.35 -50.80 -18.37
N ALA A 39 4.35 -50.76 -19.25
CA ALA A 39 3.68 -49.52 -19.62
C ALA A 39 3.02 -48.86 -18.40
N HIS A 40 2.36 -49.65 -17.54
CA HIS A 40 1.77 -49.17 -16.30
C HIS A 40 2.83 -48.62 -15.34
N THR A 41 3.94 -49.33 -15.13
CA THR A 41 5.05 -48.86 -14.28
C THR A 41 5.65 -47.55 -14.82
N GLN A 42 5.86 -47.42 -16.13
CA GLN A 42 6.38 -46.20 -16.74
C GLN A 42 5.42 -45.02 -16.57
N ALA A 43 4.12 -45.23 -16.78
CA ALA A 43 3.10 -44.20 -16.57
C ALA A 43 3.06 -43.73 -15.10
N GLU A 44 3.14 -44.67 -14.16
CA GLU A 44 3.17 -44.36 -12.72
C GLU A 44 4.46 -43.63 -12.32
N GLN A 45 5.61 -44.01 -12.88
CA GLN A 45 6.87 -43.30 -12.64
C GLN A 45 6.79 -41.86 -13.14
N LYS A 46 6.30 -41.64 -14.37
CA LYS A 46 6.09 -40.30 -14.93
C LYS A 46 5.16 -39.45 -14.05
N ARG A 47 4.09 -40.04 -13.51
CA ARG A 47 3.18 -39.38 -12.56
C ARG A 47 3.92 -38.99 -11.27
N ARG A 48 4.71 -39.90 -10.70
CA ARG A 48 5.49 -39.65 -9.47
C ARG A 48 6.53 -38.56 -9.67
N ASP A 49 7.21 -38.55 -10.81
CA ASP A 49 8.20 -37.53 -11.15
C ASP A 49 7.55 -36.15 -11.31
N ALA A 50 6.34 -36.09 -11.89
CA ALA A 50 5.58 -34.85 -11.96
C ALA A 50 5.19 -34.32 -10.58
N ILE A 51 4.73 -35.20 -9.68
CA ILE A 51 4.43 -34.82 -8.28
C ILE A 51 5.69 -34.35 -7.56
N LYS A 52 6.82 -35.04 -7.75
CA LYS A 52 8.10 -34.66 -7.14
C LYS A 52 8.53 -33.26 -7.57
N ARG A 53 8.46 -32.96 -8.88
CA ARG A 53 8.71 -31.60 -9.39
C ARG A 53 7.79 -30.55 -8.76
N GLY A 54 6.50 -30.86 -8.61
CA GLY A 54 5.57 -29.95 -7.93
C GLY A 54 5.96 -29.64 -6.48
N TYR A 55 6.53 -30.61 -5.75
CA TYR A 55 7.06 -30.36 -4.40
C TYR A 55 8.33 -29.49 -4.42
N ASP A 56 9.21 -29.70 -5.39
CA ASP A 56 10.43 -28.89 -5.55
C ASP A 56 10.06 -27.43 -5.90
N ASP A 57 9.04 -27.23 -6.75
CA ASP A 57 8.50 -25.90 -7.08
C ASP A 57 7.90 -25.22 -5.85
N LEU A 58 7.08 -25.94 -5.06
CA LEU A 58 6.50 -25.42 -3.82
C LEU A 58 7.57 -24.97 -2.82
N GLN A 59 8.65 -25.75 -2.65
CA GLN A 59 9.75 -25.35 -1.78
C GLN A 59 10.47 -24.09 -2.27
N THR A 60 10.48 -23.86 -3.58
CA THR A 60 11.12 -22.69 -4.20
C THR A 60 10.26 -21.44 -4.12
N ILE A 61 8.92 -21.54 -4.20
CA ILE A 61 8.05 -20.35 -4.20
C ILE A 61 7.49 -19.98 -2.83
N VAL A 62 7.48 -20.91 -1.87
CA VAL A 62 6.98 -20.67 -0.52
C VAL A 62 8.13 -20.20 0.38
N PRO A 63 8.17 -18.92 0.83
CA PRO A 63 9.34 -18.37 1.52
C PRO A 63 9.69 -19.11 2.81
N THR A 64 8.69 -19.56 3.56
CA THR A 64 8.89 -20.31 4.82
C THR A 64 9.46 -21.71 4.59
N CYS A 65 9.40 -22.25 3.37
CA CYS A 65 10.09 -23.48 3.00
C CYS A 65 11.59 -23.24 2.74
N GLN A 66 11.98 -22.03 2.35
CA GLN A 66 13.37 -21.66 2.07
C GLN A 66 14.18 -21.28 3.32
N GLN A 67 13.52 -20.79 4.37
CA GLN A 67 14.13 -20.28 5.61
C GLN A 67 14.71 -21.37 6.53
N GLN A 68 15.34 -22.43 6.01
CA GLN A 68 16.05 -23.37 6.89
C GLN A 68 17.30 -22.73 7.47
N ASP A 69 17.39 -22.72 8.80
CA ASP A 69 18.56 -22.32 9.55
C ASP A 69 19.80 -23.08 9.05
N PHE A 70 20.79 -22.34 8.57
CA PHE A 70 22.07 -22.85 8.05
C PHE A 70 22.94 -23.58 9.10
N SER A 71 22.45 -23.81 10.32
CA SER A 71 23.24 -24.31 11.45
C SER A 71 23.06 -25.80 11.75
N ILE A 72 22.07 -26.49 11.18
CA ILE A 72 21.86 -27.93 11.41
C ILE A 72 21.57 -28.58 10.05
N GLY A 73 22.46 -29.52 9.67
CA GLY A 73 22.61 -30.04 8.31
C GLY A 73 21.31 -30.30 7.53
N SER A 74 21.39 -30.05 6.22
CA SER A 74 20.31 -30.04 5.20
C SER A 74 19.24 -31.14 5.33
N GLN A 75 18.34 -31.04 6.32
CA GLN A 75 17.22 -31.96 6.45
C GLN A 75 16.12 -31.52 5.50
N LYS A 76 15.98 -32.22 4.37
CA LYS A 76 14.89 -31.99 3.41
C LYS A 76 13.54 -31.96 4.13
N LEU A 77 12.77 -30.89 3.93
CA LEU A 77 11.44 -30.76 4.50
C LEU A 77 10.55 -31.94 4.11
N SER A 78 9.78 -32.45 5.06
CA SER A 78 8.82 -33.53 4.77
C SER A 78 7.69 -33.01 3.88
N LYS A 79 7.12 -33.89 3.05
CA LYS A 79 6.01 -33.54 2.15
C LYS A 79 4.82 -32.93 2.89
N ALA A 80 4.51 -33.43 4.09
CA ALA A 80 3.42 -32.89 4.91
C ALA A 80 3.70 -31.44 5.35
N ILE A 81 4.93 -31.15 5.76
CA ILE A 81 5.32 -29.79 6.17
C ILE A 81 5.30 -28.82 4.98
N VAL A 82 5.78 -29.25 3.80
CA VAL A 82 5.72 -28.41 2.59
C VAL A 82 4.27 -28.05 2.25
N LEU A 83 3.36 -29.03 2.29
CA LEU A 83 1.94 -28.77 2.04
C LEU A 83 1.34 -27.83 3.09
N GLN A 84 1.62 -28.03 4.37
CA GLN A 84 1.10 -27.15 5.42
C GLN A 84 1.59 -25.71 5.26
N LYS A 85 2.91 -25.52 5.08
CA LYS A 85 3.50 -24.19 4.83
C LYS A 85 2.91 -23.53 3.58
N THR A 86 2.60 -24.32 2.56
CA THR A 86 1.94 -23.84 1.34
C THR A 86 0.51 -23.35 1.62
N ILE A 87 -0.28 -24.10 2.40
CA ILE A 87 -1.63 -23.70 2.80
C ILE A 87 -1.59 -22.38 3.56
N ASP A 88 -0.71 -22.29 4.56
CA ASP A 88 -0.55 -21.10 5.38
C ASP A 88 -0.14 -19.89 4.51
N TYR A 89 0.74 -20.10 3.53
CA TYR A 89 1.17 -19.05 2.60
C TYR A 89 0.04 -18.60 1.66
N ILE A 90 -0.80 -19.51 1.15
CA ILE A 90 -1.98 -19.15 0.36
C ILE A 90 -2.95 -18.31 1.20
N GLN A 91 -3.20 -18.70 2.44
CA GLN A 91 -4.06 -17.92 3.35
C GLN A 91 -3.48 -16.53 3.62
N PHE A 92 -2.17 -16.44 3.84
CA PHE A 92 -1.46 -15.17 3.96
C PHE A 92 -1.63 -14.30 2.72
N LEU A 93 -1.42 -14.86 1.52
CA LEU A 93 -1.59 -14.13 0.25
C LEU A 93 -3.02 -13.63 0.06
N HIS A 94 -4.04 -14.41 0.44
CA HIS A 94 -5.43 -13.93 0.42
C HIS A 94 -5.66 -12.76 1.36
N LYS A 95 -5.09 -12.80 2.57
CA LYS A 95 -5.19 -11.70 3.54
C LYS A 95 -4.48 -10.44 3.02
N GLU A 96 -3.26 -10.57 2.51
CA GLU A 96 -2.51 -9.42 1.96
C GLU A 96 -3.18 -8.83 0.72
N LYS A 97 -3.68 -9.69 -0.19
CA LYS A 97 -4.45 -9.23 -1.35
C LYS A 97 -5.68 -8.41 -0.91
N LYS A 98 -6.46 -8.90 0.05
CA LYS A 98 -7.63 -8.19 0.57
C LYS A 98 -7.25 -6.84 1.17
N LYS A 99 -6.17 -6.79 1.96
CA LYS A 99 -5.65 -5.56 2.56
C LYS A 99 -5.26 -4.54 1.47
N GLN A 100 -4.55 -4.98 0.43
CA GLN A 100 -4.17 -4.10 -0.68
C GLN A 100 -5.39 -3.58 -1.46
N GLU A 101 -6.41 -4.41 -1.66
CA GLU A 101 -7.66 -3.99 -2.31
C GLU A 101 -8.41 -2.92 -1.49
N GLU A 102 -8.45 -3.07 -0.16
CA GLU A 102 -9.04 -2.07 0.75
C GLU A 102 -8.25 -0.75 0.76
N GLU A 103 -6.92 -0.82 0.73
CA GLU A 103 -6.05 0.36 0.67
C GLU A 103 -6.23 1.12 -0.66
N VAL A 104 -6.26 0.40 -1.80
CA VAL A 104 -6.54 1.00 -3.11
C VAL A 104 -7.92 1.66 -3.15
N SER A 105 -8.94 1.02 -2.55
CA SER A 105 -10.28 1.59 -2.45
C SER A 105 -10.28 2.90 -1.65
N THR A 106 -9.55 2.94 -0.53
CA THR A 106 -9.42 4.11 0.33
C THR A 106 -8.70 5.26 -0.39
N LEU A 107 -7.53 4.99 -0.98
CA LEU A 107 -6.77 5.99 -1.73
C LEU A 107 -7.56 6.59 -2.90
N ARG A 108 -8.39 5.78 -3.58
CA ARG A 108 -9.28 6.27 -4.64
C ARG A 108 -10.34 7.25 -4.12
N LYS A 109 -10.89 7.01 -2.93
CA LYS A 109 -11.84 7.93 -2.28
C LYS A 109 -11.15 9.24 -1.93
N ASP A 110 -9.95 9.17 -1.36
CA ASP A 110 -9.17 10.36 -0.99
C ASP A 110 -8.83 11.22 -2.21
N VAL A 111 -8.36 10.60 -3.30
CA VAL A 111 -8.10 11.29 -4.57
C VAL A 111 -9.37 11.98 -5.09
N THR A 112 -10.53 11.33 -4.96
CA THR A 112 -11.80 11.92 -5.39
C THR A 112 -12.19 13.11 -4.52
N ALA A 113 -12.06 13.00 -3.20
CA ALA A 113 -12.33 14.09 -2.26
C ALA A 113 -11.40 15.29 -2.50
N LEU A 114 -10.10 15.04 -2.67
CA LEU A 114 -9.10 16.07 -3.00
C LEU A 114 -9.43 16.77 -4.32
N LYS A 115 -9.86 16.04 -5.35
CA LYS A 115 -10.30 16.63 -6.62
C LYS A 115 -11.52 17.53 -6.45
N ILE A 116 -12.50 17.12 -5.65
CA ILE A 116 -13.69 17.93 -5.34
C ILE A 116 -13.28 19.22 -4.62
N MET A 117 -12.43 19.12 -3.59
CA MET A 117 -11.94 20.29 -2.86
C MET A 117 -11.16 21.25 -3.76
N LYS A 118 -10.27 20.73 -4.61
CA LYS A 118 -9.53 21.54 -5.58
C LYS A 118 -10.48 22.33 -6.48
N VAL A 119 -11.48 21.67 -7.07
CA VAL A 119 -12.48 22.33 -7.94
C VAL A 119 -13.26 23.39 -7.17
N ASN A 120 -13.62 23.14 -5.90
CA ASN A 120 -14.31 24.11 -5.07
C ASN A 120 -13.44 25.35 -4.80
N TYR A 121 -12.16 25.18 -4.44
CA TYR A 121 -11.24 26.30 -4.26
C TYR A 121 -11.01 27.09 -5.56
N GLU A 122 -10.87 26.40 -6.70
CA GLU A 122 -10.74 27.06 -8.00
C GLU A 122 -11.97 27.93 -8.33
N GLN A 123 -13.18 27.47 -7.97
CA GLN A 123 -14.41 28.25 -8.12
C GLN A 123 -14.44 29.48 -7.21
N ILE A 124 -14.04 29.35 -5.93
CA ILE A 124 -13.98 30.47 -4.98
C ILE A 124 -12.98 31.53 -5.47
N VAL A 125 -11.79 31.11 -5.89
CA VAL A 125 -10.76 32.02 -6.42
C VAL A 125 -11.25 32.74 -7.67
N LYS A 126 -11.94 32.02 -8.57
CA LYS A 126 -12.53 32.62 -9.76
C LYS A 126 -13.61 33.64 -9.42
N ALA A 127 -14.51 33.32 -8.49
CA ALA A 127 -15.57 34.23 -8.05
C ALA A 127 -15.03 35.52 -7.43
N HIS A 128 -13.96 35.44 -6.63
CA HIS A 128 -13.29 36.64 -6.10
C HIS A 128 -12.57 37.46 -7.18
N ARG A 129 -12.00 36.82 -8.22
CA ARG A 129 -11.41 37.56 -9.36
C ARG A 129 -12.46 38.26 -10.21
N ASP A 130 -13.61 37.61 -10.41
CA ASP A 130 -14.71 38.12 -11.24
C ASP A 130 -15.56 39.19 -10.51
N ASN A 131 -15.27 39.49 -9.24
CA ASN A 131 -15.95 40.52 -8.44
C ASN A 131 -15.00 41.63 -7.95
N PRO A 132 -14.65 42.62 -8.82
CA PRO A 132 -13.65 43.66 -8.51
C PRO A 132 -14.04 44.66 -7.41
N HIS A 133 -15.28 44.61 -6.89
CA HIS A 133 -15.77 45.55 -5.88
C HIS A 133 -15.55 45.09 -4.43
N GLU A 134 -15.19 43.82 -4.18
CA GLU A 134 -14.94 43.34 -2.80
C GLU A 134 -13.59 43.79 -2.21
N GLY A 135 -12.73 44.47 -2.98
CA GLY A 135 -11.39 44.90 -2.52
C GLY A 135 -11.27 46.38 -2.13
N LYS A 136 -12.27 47.22 -2.39
CA LYS A 136 -12.13 48.68 -2.21
C LYS A 136 -12.20 49.15 -0.75
N ASP A 137 -12.85 48.39 0.12
CA ASP A 137 -12.94 48.65 1.57
C ASP A 137 -12.07 47.70 2.41
N GLN A 138 -11.21 46.89 1.79
CA GLN A 138 -10.36 45.97 2.53
C GLN A 138 -9.14 46.70 3.09
N VAL A 139 -9.05 46.70 4.42
CA VAL A 139 -7.83 47.04 5.16
C VAL A 139 -6.66 46.23 4.58
N SER A 140 -5.58 46.91 4.19
CA SER A 140 -4.38 46.27 3.61
C SER A 140 -3.87 45.14 4.50
N ASP A 141 -3.36 44.07 3.89
CA ASP A 141 -2.77 42.94 4.63
C ASP A 141 -1.61 43.39 5.53
N GLN A 142 -0.92 44.47 5.18
CA GLN A 142 0.09 45.09 6.04
C GLN A 142 -0.52 45.61 7.35
N VAL A 143 -1.69 46.24 7.28
CA VAL A 143 -2.38 46.75 8.48
C VAL A 143 -2.92 45.59 9.31
N LYS A 144 -3.46 44.54 8.69
CA LYS A 144 -3.86 43.31 9.39
C LYS A 144 -2.67 42.67 10.12
N PHE A 145 -1.50 42.61 9.47
CA PHE A 145 -0.28 42.09 10.07
C PHE A 145 0.19 42.96 11.25
N ASN A 146 0.19 44.28 11.09
CA ASN A 146 0.55 45.21 12.17
C ASN A 146 -0.36 45.07 13.40
N VAL A 147 -1.66 44.85 13.20
CA VAL A 147 -2.61 44.57 14.28
C VAL A 147 -2.26 43.26 14.99
N PHE A 148 -2.06 42.18 14.24
CA PHE A 148 -1.68 40.89 14.81
C PHE A 148 -0.37 40.98 15.60
N GLN A 149 0.64 41.61 15.00
CA GLN A 149 1.95 41.80 15.63
C GLN A 149 1.82 42.58 16.94
N GLY A 150 1.09 43.70 16.96
CA GLY A 150 0.93 44.49 18.18
C GLY A 150 0.21 43.73 19.30
N ILE A 151 -0.76 42.86 18.96
CA ILE A 151 -1.42 42.00 19.95
C ILE A 151 -0.42 40.97 20.51
N MET A 152 0.33 40.30 19.63
CA MET A 152 1.31 39.28 20.04
C MET A 152 2.44 39.88 20.87
N ASP A 153 2.96 41.05 20.48
CA ASP A 153 4.01 41.76 21.22
C ASP A 153 3.53 42.14 22.63
N SER A 154 2.29 42.64 22.75
CA SER A 154 1.69 42.98 24.06
C SER A 154 1.55 41.76 24.96
N LEU A 155 1.07 40.64 24.41
CA LEU A 155 0.94 39.39 25.15
C LEU A 155 2.32 38.84 25.54
N PHE A 156 3.29 38.86 24.64
CA PHE A 156 4.64 38.38 24.92
C PHE A 156 5.34 39.21 25.99
N GLN A 157 5.20 40.54 25.97
CA GLN A 157 5.77 41.42 27.00
C GLN A 157 5.17 41.13 28.37
N SER A 158 3.84 40.98 28.48
CA SER A 158 3.21 40.61 29.75
C SER A 158 3.65 39.23 30.23
N PHE A 159 3.76 38.25 29.33
CA PHE A 159 4.27 36.93 29.66
C PHE A 159 5.69 37.02 30.23
N ASN A 160 6.59 37.73 29.54
CA ASN A 160 7.98 37.86 29.97
C ASN A 160 8.12 38.58 31.33
N ALA A 161 7.20 39.47 31.67
CA ALA A 161 7.16 40.14 32.96
C ALA A 161 6.59 39.27 34.10
N SER A 162 5.70 38.33 33.78
CA SER A 162 4.99 37.50 34.77
C SER A 162 5.62 36.13 35.02
N ILE A 163 6.54 35.68 34.18
CA ILE A 163 7.10 34.33 34.25
C ILE A 163 8.46 34.29 34.96
N SER A 164 8.57 33.38 35.94
CA SER A 164 9.83 32.96 36.54
C SER A 164 10.19 31.55 36.08
N VAL A 165 11.48 31.31 35.80
CA VAL A 165 12.02 30.02 35.36
C VAL A 165 12.89 29.34 36.43
N ALA A 166 12.80 29.77 37.69
CA ALA A 166 13.64 29.26 38.78
C ALA A 166 13.35 27.79 39.14
N SER A 167 12.12 27.29 38.92
CA SER A 167 11.76 25.88 39.07
C SER A 167 10.53 25.52 38.22
N PHE A 168 10.29 24.23 37.95
CA PHE A 168 9.08 23.79 37.22
C PHE A 168 7.79 24.13 37.96
N GLN A 169 7.79 24.02 39.28
CA GLN A 169 6.63 24.36 40.11
C GLN A 169 6.31 25.85 40.06
N GLU A 170 7.34 26.69 40.12
CA GLU A 170 7.17 28.15 40.02
C GLU A 170 6.77 28.58 38.60
N LEU A 171 7.40 28.00 37.58
CA LEU A 171 7.04 28.21 36.18
C LEU A 171 5.57 27.85 35.92
N SER A 172 5.13 26.65 36.33
CA SER A 172 3.76 26.22 36.12
C SER A 172 2.76 27.13 36.83
N ALA A 173 3.04 27.52 38.09
CA ALA A 173 2.20 28.48 38.82
C ALA A 173 2.12 29.85 38.13
N CYS A 174 3.26 30.42 37.73
CA CYS A 174 3.32 31.70 37.01
C CYS A 174 2.58 31.66 35.67
N VAL A 175 2.70 30.56 34.90
CA VAL A 175 1.99 30.40 33.62
C VAL A 175 0.48 30.34 33.86
N PHE A 176 0.01 29.57 34.84
CA PHE A 176 -1.43 29.51 35.14
C PHE A 176 -1.97 30.88 35.56
N SER A 177 -1.29 31.57 36.49
CA SER A 177 -1.68 32.91 36.90
C SER A 177 -1.68 33.91 35.75
N TRP A 178 -0.67 33.86 34.86
CA TRP A 178 -0.60 34.73 33.69
C TRP A 178 -1.76 34.49 32.73
N ILE A 179 -2.09 33.24 32.39
CA ILE A 179 -3.23 32.92 31.52
C ILE A 179 -4.53 33.43 32.14
N GLU A 180 -4.74 33.17 33.44
CA GLU A 180 -5.95 33.60 34.14
C GLU A 180 -6.08 35.12 34.23
N GLU A 181 -4.99 35.88 34.25
CA GLU A 181 -5.04 37.34 34.35
C GLU A 181 -5.07 38.02 32.97
N HIS A 182 -4.24 37.56 32.03
CA HIS A 182 -3.95 38.26 30.77
C HIS A 182 -4.65 37.68 29.54
N CYS A 183 -5.13 36.43 29.59
CA CYS A 183 -5.82 35.78 28.45
C CYS A 183 -7.34 35.73 28.60
N LYS A 184 -7.92 36.48 29.54
CA LYS A 184 -9.39 36.62 29.67
C LYS A 184 -9.96 37.38 28.46
N PRO A 185 -11.20 37.06 28.02
CA PRO A 185 -11.83 37.73 26.87
C PRO A 185 -11.87 39.25 26.97
N GLN A 186 -12.10 39.79 28.17
CA GLN A 186 -12.12 41.24 28.40
C GLN A 186 -10.73 41.86 28.23
N THR A 187 -9.71 41.27 28.87
CA THR A 187 -8.32 41.74 28.76
C THR A 187 -7.81 41.69 27.32
N LEU A 188 -8.10 40.60 26.60
CA LEU A 188 -7.75 40.48 25.18
C LEU A 188 -8.44 41.54 24.32
N ARG A 189 -9.71 41.84 24.61
CA ARG A 189 -10.45 42.91 23.93
C ARG A 189 -9.80 44.27 24.17
N ASP A 190 -9.40 44.55 25.41
CA ASP A 190 -8.74 45.80 25.77
C ASP A 190 -7.36 45.94 25.10
N ILE A 191 -6.58 44.85 25.01
CA ILE A 191 -5.33 44.79 24.24
C ILE A 191 -5.59 45.11 22.76
N VAL A 192 -6.56 44.44 22.14
CA VAL A 192 -6.91 44.66 20.73
C VAL A 192 -7.31 46.12 20.48
N LEU A 193 -8.16 46.69 21.33
CA LEU A 193 -8.57 48.09 21.23
C LEU A 193 -7.40 49.05 21.42
N GLY A 194 -6.50 48.77 22.36
CA GLY A 194 -5.27 49.54 22.56
C GLY A 194 -4.37 49.55 21.33
N VAL A 195 -4.10 48.38 20.75
CA VAL A 195 -3.31 48.22 19.53
C VAL A 195 -3.94 48.95 18.34
N LEU A 196 -5.26 48.82 18.17
CA LEU A 196 -5.99 49.53 17.11
C LEU A 196 -5.91 51.05 17.27
N HIS A 197 -5.98 51.56 18.51
CA HIS A 197 -5.85 52.98 18.78
C HIS A 197 -4.43 53.49 18.51
N GLN A 198 -3.41 52.72 18.91
CA GLN A 198 -2.01 53.05 18.65
C GLN A 198 -1.71 53.10 17.15
N LEU A 199 -2.21 52.13 16.38
CA LEU A 199 -2.05 52.11 14.92
C LEU A 199 -2.81 53.24 14.24
N LYS A 200 -4.01 53.59 14.73
CA LYS A 200 -4.75 54.76 14.25
C LYS A 200 -3.92 56.04 14.42
N ASN A 201 -3.25 56.22 15.56
CA ASN A 201 -2.42 57.40 15.83
C ASN A 201 -1.08 57.41 15.07
N GLN A 202 -0.69 56.32 14.41
CA GLN A 202 0.50 56.28 13.54
C GLN A 202 0.16 56.55 12.06
N LEU A 203 -1.11 56.43 11.70
CA LEU A 203 -1.61 56.63 10.33
C LEU A 203 -2.10 58.08 10.09
N TYR A 204 -2.17 58.92 11.12
CA TYR A 204 -2.55 60.32 11.11
C TYR A 204 -1.54 61.15 11.90
#